data_AF-A0A6J3KHS8-F1
#
_entry.id   AF-A0A6J3KHS8-F1
#
_cell.length_a   1.000
_cell.length_b   1.000
_cell.length_c   1.000
_cell.angle_alpha   90.00
_cell.angle_beta   90.00
_cell.angle_gamma   90.00
#
_symmetry.space_group_name_H-M   'P 1'
#
loop_
_entity.id
_entity.type
_entity.pdbx_description
1 polymer ?
#
loop_
_entity_poly.entity_id
_entity_poly.type
_entity_poly.pdbx_seq_one_letter_code
_entity_poly.pdbx_strand_id
1 'polypeptide(L)'
;MTDKLAHAEYGDQYAKAIISRMKEYFYQHPEIIVIDPLDNIRILINRYKSYEILQEQLQLDGVFTPRFVEIKSKNAIENISLLKMAGIKFPFLCKPLVAQGSNDAHKMMVIFNEGGVKDCQPPCVAQQFVNHNAILYKIYIVGENFHIVERPSFKNFYEEDCTALNTIFFSSHDICKSDSRSKWSILTEEDIPLTVKPKHEILEKIVKRVTELFGLLLVGVDVVIENHTGKYAIIDVNMFPGYDSYPNFFEQLISCIKKLSIENRDLQQHSKIYTLKKCLSDDLDSGFESDEKKKYSTKNK
;
A
#
# COMPACT_ATOMS: atom_id res chain seq x y z
N MET A 1 16.13 5.05 1.16
CA MET A 1 15.65 5.13 -0.24
C MET A 1 14.22 5.65 -0.29
N THR A 2 13.32 5.05 0.49
CA THR A 2 11.97 5.55 0.78
C THR A 2 11.92 7.04 1.08
N ASP A 3 12.83 7.57 1.90
CA ASP A 3 12.90 8.99 2.26
C ASP A 3 13.16 9.87 1.03
N LYS A 4 14.09 9.45 0.16
CA LYS A 4 14.38 10.17 -1.09
C LYS A 4 13.22 10.10 -2.06
N LEU A 5 12.52 8.97 -2.13
CA LEU A 5 11.34 8.85 -2.96
C LEU A 5 10.21 9.75 -2.45
N ALA A 6 9.97 9.78 -1.14
CA ALA A 6 9.02 10.69 -0.52
C ALA A 6 9.39 12.15 -0.79
N HIS A 7 10.63 12.57 -0.48
CA HIS A 7 11.08 13.93 -0.77
C HIS A 7 10.94 14.32 -2.25
N ALA A 8 11.21 13.39 -3.18
CA ALA A 8 11.02 13.64 -4.60
C ALA A 8 9.55 13.90 -4.96
N GLU A 9 8.62 13.12 -4.40
CA GLU A 9 7.17 13.32 -4.59
C GLU A 9 6.69 14.67 -4.05
N TYR A 10 7.29 15.15 -2.95
CA TYR A 10 6.98 16.45 -2.35
C TYR A 10 7.79 17.62 -2.90
N GLY A 11 8.51 17.42 -4.01
CA GLY A 11 9.10 18.52 -4.78
C GLY A 11 10.58 18.78 -4.57
N ASP A 12 11.28 18.02 -3.72
CA ASP A 12 12.71 18.18 -3.50
C ASP A 12 13.50 17.85 -4.78
N GLN A 13 14.21 18.85 -5.31
CA GLN A 13 14.90 18.76 -6.60
C GLN A 13 16.11 17.81 -6.56
N TYR A 14 16.81 17.76 -5.42
CA TYR A 14 17.96 16.87 -5.25
C TYR A 14 17.50 15.41 -5.18
N ALA A 15 16.42 15.15 -4.45
CA ALA A 15 15.80 13.85 -4.36
C ALA A 15 15.24 13.40 -5.72
N LYS A 16 14.56 14.29 -6.46
CA LYS A 16 14.12 14.03 -7.84
C LYS A 16 15.27 13.64 -8.76
N ALA A 17 16.40 14.34 -8.69
CA ALA A 17 17.58 14.03 -9.49
C ALA A 17 18.19 12.66 -9.14
N ILE A 18 18.14 12.23 -7.87
CA ILE A 18 18.55 10.87 -7.46
C ILE A 18 17.61 9.84 -8.06
N ILE A 19 16.29 10.00 -7.88
CA ILE A 19 15.30 9.05 -8.38
C ILE A 19 15.35 8.94 -9.91
N SER A 20 15.54 10.06 -10.61
CA SER A 20 15.67 10.07 -12.08
C SER A 20 16.88 9.27 -12.56
N ARG A 21 18.06 9.48 -11.93
CA ARG A 21 19.27 8.72 -12.28
C ARG A 21 19.12 7.23 -12.02
N MET A 22 18.43 6.85 -10.95
CA MET A 22 18.15 5.44 -10.68
C MET A 22 17.19 4.83 -11.70
N LYS A 23 16.14 5.55 -12.08
CA LYS A 23 15.22 5.11 -13.15
C LYS A 23 15.95 4.92 -14.48
N GLU A 24 16.82 5.86 -14.83
CA GLU A 24 17.64 5.77 -16.05
C GLU A 24 18.59 4.57 -16.01
N TYR A 25 19.24 4.34 -14.86
CA TYR A 25 20.09 3.17 -14.68
C TYR A 25 19.32 1.84 -14.85
N PHE A 26 18.15 1.70 -14.21
CA PHE A 26 17.34 0.49 -14.38
C PHE A 26 16.80 0.32 -15.81
N TYR A 27 16.50 1.41 -16.50
CA TYR A 27 16.10 1.37 -17.91
C TYR A 27 17.24 0.88 -18.82
N GLN A 28 18.49 1.27 -18.54
CA GLN A 28 19.67 0.81 -19.28
C GLN A 28 20.10 -0.62 -18.93
N HIS A 29 19.63 -1.16 -17.81
CA HIS A 29 20.01 -2.46 -17.26
C HIS A 29 18.78 -3.36 -17.01
N PRO A 30 18.06 -3.82 -18.05
CA PRO A 30 16.86 -4.65 -17.90
C PRO A 30 17.12 -6.03 -17.29
N GLU A 31 18.38 -6.46 -17.18
CA GLU A 31 18.80 -7.65 -16.44
C GLU A 31 18.66 -7.50 -14.91
N ILE A 32 18.61 -6.27 -14.40
CA ILE A 32 18.47 -5.98 -12.97
C ILE A 32 16.99 -6.13 -12.58
N ILE A 33 16.73 -7.06 -11.67
CA ILE A 33 15.42 -7.24 -11.06
C ILE A 33 15.27 -6.23 -9.92
N VAL A 34 14.28 -5.35 -10.00
CA VAL A 34 13.99 -4.34 -8.98
C VAL A 34 12.85 -4.84 -8.08
N ILE A 35 13.14 -5.05 -6.80
CA ILE A 35 12.16 -5.49 -5.79
C ILE A 35 12.01 -4.40 -4.73
N ASP A 36 10.89 -3.69 -4.62
CA ASP A 36 9.74 -3.66 -5.54
C ASP A 36 9.88 -2.54 -6.60
N PRO A 37 9.14 -2.59 -7.73
CA PRO A 37 9.21 -1.57 -8.79
C PRO A 37 8.94 -0.15 -8.27
N LEU A 38 9.77 0.81 -8.70
CA LEU A 38 9.73 2.20 -8.21
C LEU A 38 8.37 2.89 -8.42
N ASP A 39 7.67 2.58 -9.50
CA ASP A 39 6.37 3.19 -9.80
C ASP A 39 5.25 2.63 -8.91
N ASN A 40 5.35 1.35 -8.52
CA ASN A 40 4.39 0.69 -7.66
C ASN A 40 4.54 1.18 -6.22
N ILE A 41 5.78 1.25 -5.72
CA ILE A 41 6.04 1.75 -4.36
C ILE A 41 5.61 3.20 -4.17
N ARG A 42 5.63 4.01 -5.23
CA ARG A 42 5.21 5.42 -5.21
C ARG A 42 3.77 5.59 -4.73
N ILE A 43 2.91 4.61 -5.02
CA ILE A 43 1.50 4.61 -4.60
C ILE A 43 1.38 4.59 -3.08
N LEU A 44 2.25 3.84 -2.40
CA LEU A 44 2.24 3.68 -0.94
C LEU A 44 2.90 4.83 -0.19
N ILE A 45 3.50 5.82 -0.87
CA ILE A 45 4.07 7.01 -0.22
C ILE A 45 2.97 7.97 0.25
N ASN A 46 1.85 8.00 -0.46
CA ASN A 46 0.74 8.90 -0.17
C ASN A 46 -0.45 8.10 0.35
N ARG A 47 -0.73 8.20 1.66
CA ARG A 47 -1.79 7.42 2.31
C ARG A 47 -3.15 7.59 1.65
N TYR A 48 -3.49 8.82 1.24
CA TYR A 48 -4.78 9.09 0.60
C TYR A 48 -4.91 8.28 -0.69
N LYS A 49 -3.89 8.29 -1.56
CA LYS A 49 -3.90 7.50 -2.80
C LYS A 49 -3.97 6.01 -2.54
N SER A 50 -3.26 5.52 -1.52
CA SER A 50 -3.31 4.10 -1.15
C SER A 50 -4.71 3.70 -0.69
N TYR A 51 -5.37 4.53 0.13
CA TYR A 51 -6.73 4.29 0.61
C TYR A 51 -7.78 4.42 -0.49
N GLU A 52 -7.60 5.32 -1.45
CA GLU A 52 -8.47 5.49 -2.63
C GLU A 52 -8.49 4.22 -3.49
N ILE A 53 -7.31 3.66 -3.80
CA ILE A 53 -7.20 2.38 -4.53
C ILE A 53 -7.88 1.24 -3.77
N LEU A 54 -7.68 1.14 -2.46
CA LEU A 54 -8.34 0.12 -1.64
C LEU A 54 -9.86 0.31 -1.63
N GLN A 55 -10.35 1.54 -1.47
CA GLN A 55 -11.78 1.82 -1.42
C GLN A 55 -12.48 1.46 -2.74
N GLU A 56 -11.85 1.76 -3.88
CA GLU A 56 -12.43 1.53 -5.19
C GLU A 56 -12.33 0.07 -5.66
N GLN A 57 -11.20 -0.59 -5.34
CA GLN A 57 -10.82 -1.83 -6.02
C GLN A 57 -10.69 -3.06 -5.11
N LEU A 58 -10.73 -2.94 -3.77
CA LEU A 58 -10.57 -4.09 -2.87
C LEU A 58 -11.67 -5.15 -3.11
N GLN A 59 -12.94 -4.74 -3.16
CA GLN A 59 -14.10 -5.59 -3.51
C GLN A 59 -14.06 -6.99 -2.87
N LEU A 60 -13.92 -7.06 -1.54
CA LEU A 60 -13.96 -8.30 -0.76
C LEU A 60 -15.13 -8.26 0.23
N ASP A 61 -15.93 -9.32 0.27
CA ASP A 61 -17.02 -9.42 1.25
C ASP A 61 -16.46 -9.49 2.68
N GLY A 62 -17.08 -8.75 3.59
CA GLY A 62 -16.65 -8.65 4.98
C GLY A 62 -15.34 -7.86 5.21
N VAL A 63 -14.74 -7.26 4.18
CA VAL A 63 -13.52 -6.43 4.29
C VAL A 63 -13.80 -5.02 3.77
N PHE A 64 -13.26 -4.00 4.43
CA PHE A 64 -13.44 -2.61 4.03
C PHE A 64 -12.22 -1.74 4.35
N THR A 65 -12.19 -0.56 3.76
CA THR A 65 -11.29 0.54 4.16
C THR A 65 -12.12 1.57 4.91
N PRO A 66 -11.75 2.00 6.13
CA PRO A 66 -12.54 2.98 6.88
C PRO A 66 -12.63 4.30 6.10
N ARG A 67 -13.79 4.98 6.22
CA ARG A 67 -14.03 6.28 5.57
C ARG A 67 -12.90 7.26 5.89
N PHE A 68 -12.42 7.97 4.87
CA PHE A 68 -11.29 8.87 5.00
C PHE A 68 -11.45 10.10 4.10
N VAL A 69 -10.73 11.17 4.42
CA VAL A 69 -10.67 12.40 3.62
C VAL A 69 -9.32 13.08 3.81
N GLU A 70 -8.82 13.73 2.76
CA GLU A 70 -7.59 14.53 2.83
C GLU A 70 -7.88 15.93 3.39
N ILE A 71 -7.17 16.32 4.44
CA ILE A 71 -7.18 17.66 5.02
C ILE A 71 -5.96 18.43 4.52
N LYS A 72 -6.21 19.53 3.80
CA LYS A 72 -5.18 20.41 3.20
C LYS A 72 -5.06 21.77 3.91
N SER A 73 -6.13 22.19 4.58
CA SER A 73 -6.26 23.52 5.20
C SER A 73 -6.07 23.45 6.70
N LYS A 74 -5.54 24.53 7.31
CA LYS A 74 -5.49 24.71 8.77
C LYS A 74 -6.80 25.29 9.34
N ASN A 75 -7.77 25.63 8.49
CA ASN A 75 -9.03 26.21 8.93
C ASN A 75 -9.95 25.13 9.54
N ALA A 76 -10.16 25.19 10.86
CA ALA A 76 -10.96 24.21 11.57
C ALA A 76 -12.43 24.16 11.11
N ILE A 77 -13.04 25.30 10.76
CA ILE A 77 -14.46 25.36 10.35
C ILE A 77 -14.66 24.67 8.99
N GLU A 78 -13.73 24.93 8.06
CA GLU A 78 -13.67 24.25 6.76
C GLU A 78 -13.49 22.74 6.95
N ASN A 79 -12.53 22.35 7.80
CA ASN A 79 -12.22 20.95 8.06
C ASN A 79 -13.38 20.20 8.72
N ILE A 80 -14.09 20.82 9.67
CA ILE A 80 -15.31 20.25 10.28
C ILE A 80 -16.37 20.00 9.20
N SER A 81 -16.56 20.96 8.30
CA SER A 81 -17.53 20.82 7.20
C SER A 81 -17.13 19.70 6.24
N LEU A 82 -15.83 19.60 5.91
CA LEU A 82 -15.26 18.53 5.10
C LEU A 82 -15.47 17.14 5.72
N LEU A 83 -15.20 16.99 7.03
CA LEU A 83 -15.43 15.74 7.76
C LEU A 83 -16.90 15.31 7.71
N LYS A 84 -17.83 16.27 7.91
CA LYS A 84 -19.28 16.02 7.83
C LYS A 84 -19.69 15.56 6.43
N MET A 85 -19.18 16.19 5.37
CA MET A 85 -19.45 15.78 3.98
C MET A 85 -18.89 14.39 3.66
N ALA A 86 -17.71 14.04 4.17
CA ALA A 86 -17.13 12.71 4.06
C ALA A 86 -17.79 11.66 5.00
N GLY A 87 -18.72 12.10 5.85
CA GLY A 87 -19.40 11.28 6.84
C GLY A 87 -18.53 10.82 8.00
N ILE A 88 -17.32 11.34 8.17
CA ILE A 88 -16.41 10.96 9.25
C ILE A 88 -16.97 11.47 10.58
N LYS A 89 -17.06 10.56 11.56
CA LYS A 89 -17.55 10.83 12.92
C LYS A 89 -16.39 10.82 13.90
N PHE A 90 -16.57 11.47 15.04
CA PHE A 90 -15.64 11.37 16.16
C PHE A 90 -15.79 10.02 16.90
N PRO A 91 -14.68 9.46 17.43
CA PRO A 91 -13.33 9.92 17.19
C PRO A 91 -12.83 9.53 15.80
N PHE A 92 -11.83 10.26 15.29
CA PHE A 92 -11.14 9.91 14.04
C PHE A 92 -9.61 10.03 14.21
N LEU A 93 -8.87 9.32 13.37
CA LEU A 93 -7.41 9.38 13.29
C LEU A 93 -6.99 10.44 12.26
N CYS A 94 -6.13 11.40 12.62
CA CYS A 94 -5.37 12.19 11.64
C CYS A 94 -3.99 11.57 11.51
N LYS A 95 -3.65 11.18 10.28
CA LYS A 95 -2.36 10.60 9.90
C LYS A 95 -1.68 11.54 8.91
N PRO A 96 -0.36 11.77 8.99
CA PRO A 96 0.36 12.52 7.96
C PRO A 96 0.05 12.01 6.55
N LEU A 97 -0.03 12.89 5.56
CA LEU A 97 -0.28 12.42 4.18
C LEU A 97 0.85 11.53 3.67
N VAL A 98 2.08 11.87 4.06
CA VAL A 98 3.29 11.07 3.83
C VAL A 98 3.22 9.81 4.68
N ALA A 99 3.16 8.65 4.04
CA ALA A 99 3.03 7.36 4.72
C ALA A 99 4.35 6.86 5.31
N GLN A 100 5.48 7.24 4.70
CA GLN A 100 6.80 6.69 5.00
C GLN A 100 7.92 7.69 4.73
N GLY A 101 9.10 7.40 5.28
CA GLY A 101 10.33 8.10 4.93
C GLY A 101 10.74 9.22 5.87
N SER A 102 10.11 9.32 7.04
CA SER A 102 10.56 10.14 8.16
C SER A 102 9.95 9.65 9.47
N ASN A 103 10.56 10.00 10.60
CA ASN A 103 9.96 9.78 11.93
C ASN A 103 8.61 10.51 12.07
N ASP A 104 8.41 11.60 11.32
CA ASP A 104 7.16 12.37 11.35
C ASP A 104 6.01 11.63 10.67
N ALA A 105 6.27 10.71 9.75
CA ALA A 105 5.24 9.90 9.09
C ALA A 105 4.42 9.05 10.08
N HIS A 106 4.97 8.77 11.26
CA HIS A 106 4.36 7.97 12.31
C HIS A 106 3.71 8.80 13.42
N LYS A 107 3.85 10.14 13.42
CA LYS A 107 3.20 11.04 14.39
C LYS A 107 1.75 11.25 14.00
N MET A 108 0.83 10.74 14.81
CA MET A 108 -0.60 10.69 14.53
C MET A 108 -1.39 11.29 15.69
N MET A 109 -2.68 11.55 15.42
CA MET A 109 -3.62 12.04 16.43
C MET A 109 -4.90 11.22 16.42
N VAL A 110 -5.49 11.00 17.59
CA VAL A 110 -6.92 10.66 17.72
C VAL A 110 -7.65 11.91 18.18
N ILE A 111 -8.62 12.36 17.37
CA ILE A 111 -9.39 13.57 17.60
C ILE A 111 -10.80 13.19 18.04
N PHE A 112 -11.25 13.70 19.17
CA PHE A 112 -12.47 13.28 19.88
C PHE A 112 -13.66 14.22 19.70
N ASN A 113 -13.43 15.47 19.30
CA ASN A 113 -14.49 16.47 19.17
C ASN A 113 -14.07 17.61 18.24
N GLU A 114 -15.03 18.48 17.88
CA GLU A 114 -14.82 19.62 16.98
C GLU A 114 -13.70 20.56 17.47
N GLY A 115 -13.55 20.71 18.79
CA GLY A 115 -12.50 21.53 19.39
C GLY A 115 -11.08 21.03 19.10
N GLY A 116 -10.90 19.71 18.93
CA GLY A 116 -9.62 19.08 18.59
C GLY A 116 -9.28 19.11 17.09
N VAL A 117 -10.21 19.47 16.20
CA VAL A 117 -9.95 19.50 14.74
C VAL A 117 -8.85 20.51 14.37
N LYS A 118 -8.65 21.55 15.19
CA LYS A 118 -7.55 22.51 15.05
C LYS A 118 -6.16 21.90 15.22
N ASP A 119 -6.06 20.72 15.85
CA ASP A 119 -4.79 20.06 16.13
C ASP A 119 -4.26 19.24 14.94
N CYS A 120 -5.11 18.99 13.93
CA CYS A 120 -4.70 18.39 12.66
C CYS A 120 -3.47 19.12 12.10
N GLN A 121 -2.54 18.37 11.51
CA GLN A 121 -1.34 18.92 10.86
C GLN A 121 -1.38 18.67 9.35
N PRO A 122 -2.02 19.57 8.56
CA PRO A 122 -2.09 19.44 7.12
C PRO A 122 -0.70 19.51 6.45
N PRO A 123 -0.48 18.78 5.35
CA PRO A 123 -1.43 17.84 4.74
C PRO A 123 -1.52 16.52 5.54
N CYS A 124 -2.74 16.13 5.91
CA CYS A 124 -3.03 14.88 6.64
C CYS A 124 -4.25 14.17 6.05
N VAL A 125 -4.40 12.90 6.38
CA VAL A 125 -5.61 12.11 6.12
C VAL A 125 -6.35 11.95 7.43
N ALA A 126 -7.59 12.41 7.47
CA ALA A 126 -8.53 12.04 8.52
C ALA A 126 -9.20 10.73 8.14
N GLN A 127 -9.13 9.72 9.00
CA GLN A 127 -9.72 8.40 8.80
C GLN A 127 -10.60 8.04 10.00
N GLN A 128 -11.80 7.55 9.75
CA GLN A 128 -12.73 7.08 10.79
C GLN A 128 -12.02 6.11 11.74
N PHE A 129 -12.08 6.37 13.04
CA PHE A 129 -11.64 5.40 14.04
C PHE A 129 -12.58 4.19 14.04
N VAL A 130 -12.00 2.99 14.09
CA VAL A 130 -12.74 1.72 14.14
C VAL A 130 -12.50 1.12 15.52
N ASN A 131 -13.55 0.80 16.27
CA ASN A 131 -13.40 0.05 17.52
C ASN A 131 -13.07 -1.41 17.20
N HIS A 132 -11.99 -1.94 17.78
CA HIS A 132 -11.42 -3.22 17.38
C HIS A 132 -10.74 -3.99 18.53
N ASN A 133 -11.16 -3.70 19.77
CA ASN A 133 -10.72 -4.43 20.96
C ASN A 133 -9.19 -4.50 21.09
N ALA A 134 -8.49 -3.37 20.85
CA ALA A 134 -7.05 -3.21 21.09
C ALA A 134 -6.11 -4.21 20.41
N ILE A 135 -6.55 -4.92 19.37
CA ILE A 135 -5.71 -5.87 18.64
C ILE A 135 -5.55 -5.43 17.18
N LEU A 136 -4.30 -5.24 16.78
CA LEU A 136 -3.89 -5.07 15.39
C LEU A 136 -3.35 -6.39 14.84
N TYR A 137 -3.87 -6.82 13.70
CA TYR A 137 -3.34 -7.95 12.94
C TYR A 137 -2.44 -7.43 11.83
N LYS A 138 -1.14 -7.57 12.04
CA LYS A 138 -0.13 -7.15 11.07
C LYS A 138 0.21 -8.32 10.17
N ILE A 139 -0.15 -8.21 8.89
CA ILE A 139 0.13 -9.20 7.87
C ILE A 139 1.39 -8.79 7.14
N TYR A 140 2.44 -9.59 7.26
CA TYR A 140 3.68 -9.41 6.54
C TYR A 140 3.72 -10.35 5.34
N ILE A 141 3.96 -9.81 4.16
CA ILE A 141 3.96 -10.51 2.88
C ILE A 141 5.38 -10.49 2.32
N VAL A 142 5.87 -11.65 1.91
CA VAL A 142 7.19 -11.85 1.28
C VAL A 142 7.00 -12.76 0.08
N GLY A 143 6.89 -12.16 -1.10
CA GLY A 143 6.55 -12.88 -2.33
C GLY A 143 5.17 -13.52 -2.22
N GLU A 144 5.11 -14.85 -2.28
CA GLU A 144 3.87 -15.63 -2.21
C GLU A 144 3.51 -16.08 -0.79
N ASN A 145 4.41 -15.87 0.17
CA ASN A 145 4.22 -16.29 1.56
C ASN A 145 3.83 -15.09 2.42
N PHE A 146 3.05 -15.34 3.46
CA PHE A 146 2.73 -14.31 4.45
C PHE A 146 2.74 -14.86 5.87
N HIS A 147 2.92 -13.97 6.83
CA HIS A 147 2.88 -14.26 8.25
C HIS A 147 2.06 -13.19 8.98
N ILE A 148 1.28 -13.60 9.98
CA ILE A 148 0.41 -12.72 10.74
C ILE A 148 0.97 -12.57 12.13
N VAL A 149 1.13 -11.32 12.57
CA VAL A 149 1.58 -10.97 13.91
C VAL A 149 0.52 -10.14 14.59
N GLU A 150 0.08 -10.59 15.77
CA GLU A 150 -0.77 -9.77 16.65
C GLU A 150 0.08 -8.69 17.34
N ARG A 151 -0.45 -7.47 17.35
CA ARG A 151 0.17 -6.32 17.99
C ARG A 151 -0.85 -5.63 18.90
N PRO A 152 -0.40 -5.02 20.01
CA PRO A 152 -1.24 -4.10 20.76
C PRO A 152 -1.74 -2.98 19.84
N SER A 153 -2.92 -2.46 20.13
CA SER A 153 -3.53 -1.35 19.40
C SER A 153 -4.41 -0.53 20.34
N PHE A 154 -5.08 0.51 19.85
CA PHE A 154 -5.99 1.29 20.69
C PHE A 154 -7.19 0.47 21.19
N LYS A 155 -7.50 0.63 22.48
CA LYS A 155 -8.78 0.26 23.05
C LYS A 155 -9.94 0.96 22.34
N ASN A 156 -11.14 0.50 22.62
CA ASN A 156 -12.34 1.10 22.08
C ASN A 156 -12.58 2.51 22.68
N PHE A 157 -13.16 3.37 21.88
CA PHE A 157 -13.62 4.70 22.28
C PHE A 157 -15.09 4.87 21.91
N TYR A 158 -15.87 5.45 22.81
CA TYR A 158 -17.31 5.63 22.67
C TYR A 158 -17.71 7.09 22.87
N GLU A 159 -19.02 7.35 22.88
CA GLU A 159 -19.55 8.72 22.92
C GLU A 159 -19.13 9.47 24.18
N GLU A 160 -19.03 8.78 25.32
CA GLU A 160 -18.56 9.33 26.58
C GLU A 160 -17.12 9.83 26.46
N ASP A 161 -16.25 9.08 25.78
CA ASP A 161 -14.86 9.47 25.51
C ASP A 161 -14.78 10.72 24.63
N CYS A 162 -15.67 10.87 23.65
CA CYS A 162 -15.72 12.05 22.79
C CYS A 162 -15.97 13.36 23.57
N THR A 163 -16.72 13.25 24.67
CA THR A 163 -16.99 14.38 25.58
C THR A 163 -15.91 14.58 26.65
N ALA A 164 -15.29 13.49 27.10
CA ALA A 164 -14.36 13.51 28.23
C ALA A 164 -12.90 13.73 27.82
N LEU A 165 -12.51 13.34 26.60
CA LEU A 165 -11.11 13.34 26.17
C LEU A 165 -10.79 14.51 25.23
N ASN A 166 -9.56 14.99 25.37
CA ASN A 166 -8.92 15.86 24.39
C ASN A 166 -8.14 15.03 23.36
N THR A 167 -7.64 15.69 22.32
CA THR A 167 -6.78 15.07 21.29
C THR A 167 -5.65 14.26 21.91
N ILE A 168 -5.51 13.00 21.49
CA ILE A 168 -4.38 12.14 21.85
C ILE A 168 -3.33 12.26 20.75
N PHE A 169 -2.14 12.72 21.10
CA PHE A 169 -0.97 12.73 20.23
C PHE A 169 -0.10 11.51 20.50
N PHE A 170 0.31 10.79 19.47
CA PHE A 170 1.10 9.57 19.63
C PHE A 170 1.98 9.29 18.41
N SER A 171 3.05 8.52 18.60
CA SER A 171 3.70 7.81 17.50
C SER A 171 3.08 6.43 17.35
N SER A 172 2.81 5.96 16.14
CA SER A 172 2.24 4.61 15.94
C SER A 172 3.13 3.51 16.52
N HIS A 173 4.45 3.74 16.60
CA HIS A 173 5.38 2.83 17.26
C HIS A 173 5.18 2.71 18.77
N ASP A 174 4.71 3.75 19.44
CA ASP A 174 4.54 3.75 20.90
C ASP A 174 3.34 2.92 21.33
N ILE A 175 2.44 2.59 20.40
CA ILE A 175 1.20 1.85 20.66
C ILE A 175 1.24 0.46 20.02
N CYS A 176 1.74 0.35 18.79
CA CYS A 176 1.60 -0.88 18.00
C CYS A 176 2.86 -1.78 17.95
N LYS A 177 3.87 -1.49 18.77
CA LYS A 177 5.02 -2.38 18.96
C LYS A 177 4.74 -3.45 20.02
N SER A 178 5.39 -4.60 19.87
CA SER A 178 5.19 -5.79 20.72
C SER A 178 5.49 -5.56 22.20
N ASP A 179 6.35 -4.60 22.53
CA ASP A 179 6.73 -4.19 23.88
C ASP A 179 5.97 -2.97 24.40
N SER A 180 4.98 -2.46 23.65
CA SER A 180 4.20 -1.30 24.07
C SER A 180 3.40 -1.58 25.34
N ARG A 181 3.52 -0.65 26.30
CA ARG A 181 2.74 -0.62 27.56
C ARG A 181 1.89 0.65 27.65
N SER A 182 1.35 1.09 26.52
CA SER A 182 0.49 2.27 26.48
C SER A 182 -0.78 2.04 27.29
N LYS A 183 -1.20 3.01 28.11
CA LYS A 183 -2.52 2.97 28.78
C LYS A 183 -3.69 2.87 27.79
N TRP A 184 -3.44 3.22 26.52
CA TRP A 184 -4.41 3.20 25.45
C TRP A 184 -4.55 1.83 24.79
N SER A 185 -3.67 0.86 25.09
CA SER A 185 -3.74 -0.50 24.53
C SER A 185 -4.14 -1.58 25.54
N ILE A 186 -4.51 -1.16 26.76
CA ILE A 186 -4.97 -2.06 27.81
C ILE A 186 -6.47 -2.26 27.66
N LEU A 187 -6.90 -3.52 27.49
CA LEU A 187 -8.29 -3.93 27.53
C LEU A 187 -8.79 -4.02 28.97
N THR A 188 -10.07 -3.72 29.17
CA THR A 188 -10.75 -4.05 30.43
C THR A 188 -11.01 -5.56 30.50
N GLU A 189 -11.19 -6.11 31.70
CA GLU A 189 -11.54 -7.53 31.87
C GLU A 189 -12.82 -7.93 31.12
N GLU A 190 -13.74 -6.96 30.95
CA GLU A 190 -15.01 -7.12 30.23
C GLU A 190 -14.81 -7.17 28.71
N ASP A 191 -13.77 -6.52 28.17
CA ASP A 191 -13.48 -6.49 26.73
C ASP A 191 -12.69 -7.72 26.26
N ILE A 192 -11.94 -8.39 27.14
CA ILE A 192 -11.10 -9.55 26.77
C ILE A 192 -11.90 -10.66 26.08
N PRO A 193 -13.08 -11.09 26.60
CA PRO A 193 -13.90 -12.11 25.95
C PRO A 193 -14.46 -11.70 24.58
N LEU A 194 -14.49 -10.40 24.26
CA LEU A 194 -14.98 -9.88 22.98
C LEU A 194 -13.93 -9.95 21.87
N THR A 195 -12.69 -10.32 22.18
CA THR A 195 -11.64 -10.46 21.17
C THR A 195 -11.91 -11.66 20.27
N VAL A 196 -11.87 -11.44 18.95
CA VAL A 196 -12.13 -12.47 17.94
C VAL A 196 -10.84 -12.76 17.20
N LYS A 197 -10.48 -14.05 17.07
CA LYS A 197 -9.37 -14.48 16.23
C LYS A 197 -9.74 -14.37 14.74
N PRO A 198 -8.82 -13.92 13.88
CA PRO A 198 -9.11 -13.73 12.48
C PRO A 198 -9.28 -15.08 11.80
N LYS A 199 -10.21 -15.14 10.84
CA LYS A 199 -10.36 -16.29 9.94
C LYS A 199 -9.23 -16.24 8.92
N HIS A 200 -8.41 -17.27 8.90
CA HIS A 200 -7.24 -17.35 8.01
C HIS A 200 -7.62 -17.13 6.53
N GLU A 201 -8.71 -17.74 6.08
CA GLU A 201 -9.23 -17.62 4.70
C GLU A 201 -9.53 -16.17 4.28
N ILE A 202 -9.97 -15.32 5.21
CA ILE A 202 -10.22 -13.89 4.91
C ILE A 202 -8.89 -13.16 4.76
N LEU A 203 -7.91 -13.46 5.62
CA LEU A 203 -6.58 -12.87 5.54
C LEU A 203 -5.84 -13.28 4.27
N GLU A 204 -5.97 -14.53 3.82
CA GLU A 204 -5.45 -14.99 2.52
C GLU A 204 -6.04 -14.20 1.35
N LYS A 205 -7.37 -13.97 1.36
CA LYS A 205 -8.04 -13.14 0.35
C LYS A 205 -7.53 -11.70 0.37
N ILE A 206 -7.32 -11.13 1.56
CA ILE A 206 -6.74 -9.78 1.72
C ILE A 206 -5.32 -9.76 1.13
N VAL A 207 -4.46 -10.72 1.49
CA VAL A 207 -3.09 -10.82 0.97
C VAL A 207 -3.09 -10.84 -0.54
N LYS A 208 -3.82 -11.79 -1.14
CA LYS A 208 -3.92 -11.93 -2.59
C LYS A 208 -4.37 -10.63 -3.26
N ARG A 209 -5.45 -10.02 -2.75
CA ARG A 209 -6.02 -8.83 -3.36
C ARG A 209 -5.09 -7.62 -3.21
N VAL A 210 -4.48 -7.41 -2.05
CA VAL A 210 -3.54 -6.31 -1.82
C VAL A 210 -2.30 -6.47 -2.71
N THR A 211 -1.74 -7.68 -2.84
CA THR A 211 -0.59 -7.92 -3.73
C THR A 211 -0.92 -7.65 -5.19
N GLU A 212 -2.12 -8.04 -5.65
CA GLU A 212 -2.59 -7.74 -7.02
C GLU A 212 -2.76 -6.24 -7.26
N LEU A 213 -3.36 -5.52 -6.30
CA LEU A 213 -3.66 -4.11 -6.44
C LEU A 213 -2.42 -3.22 -6.49
N PHE A 214 -1.44 -3.50 -5.64
CA PHE A 214 -0.23 -2.68 -5.55
C PHE A 214 0.93 -3.24 -6.36
N GLY A 215 0.89 -4.51 -6.77
CA GLY A 215 1.98 -5.16 -7.52
C GLY A 215 3.29 -5.14 -6.75
N LEU A 216 3.24 -5.41 -5.44
CA LEU A 216 4.38 -5.39 -4.52
C LEU A 216 4.55 -6.77 -3.89
N LEU A 217 5.80 -7.19 -3.71
CA LEU A 217 6.18 -8.48 -3.14
C LEU A 217 6.53 -8.36 -1.65
N LEU A 218 6.98 -7.18 -1.21
CA LEU A 218 7.43 -6.94 0.16
C LEU A 218 6.52 -5.93 0.84
N VAL A 219 5.47 -6.42 1.50
CA VAL A 219 4.35 -5.59 1.98
C VAL A 219 3.99 -5.90 3.43
N GLY A 220 3.65 -4.87 4.19
CA GLY A 220 2.94 -4.98 5.46
C GLY A 220 1.52 -4.45 5.32
N VAL A 221 0.53 -5.20 5.79
CA VAL A 221 -0.88 -4.79 5.82
C VAL A 221 -1.35 -4.78 7.27
N ASP A 222 -1.83 -3.62 7.72
CA ASP A 222 -2.36 -3.45 9.06
C ASP A 222 -3.88 -3.61 9.02
N VAL A 223 -4.38 -4.67 9.66
CA VAL A 223 -5.80 -5.04 9.65
C VAL A 223 -6.35 -5.10 11.07
N VAL A 224 -7.54 -4.55 11.27
CA VAL A 224 -8.28 -4.65 12.54
C VAL A 224 -9.66 -5.28 12.30
N ILE A 225 -10.23 -5.92 13.32
CA ILE A 225 -11.57 -6.52 13.23
C ILE A 225 -12.53 -5.62 14.00
N GLU A 226 -13.50 -5.04 13.30
CA GLU A 226 -14.48 -4.15 13.94
C GLU A 226 -15.35 -4.93 14.91
N ASN A 227 -15.50 -4.40 16.13
CA ASN A 227 -15.98 -5.17 17.27
C ASN A 227 -17.48 -5.51 17.25
N HIS A 228 -18.33 -4.78 16.53
CA HIS A 228 -19.77 -5.08 16.46
C HIS A 228 -20.16 -5.96 15.26
N THR A 229 -19.51 -5.75 14.11
CA THR A 229 -19.83 -6.38 12.83
C THR A 229 -18.93 -7.56 12.51
N GLY A 230 -17.75 -7.67 13.15
CA GLY A 230 -16.75 -8.67 12.83
C GLY A 230 -16.09 -8.50 11.46
N LYS A 231 -16.32 -7.36 10.79
CA LYS A 231 -15.72 -7.03 9.49
C LYS A 231 -14.28 -6.59 9.65
N TYR A 232 -13.47 -6.85 8.62
CA TYR A 232 -12.04 -6.57 8.61
C TYR A 232 -11.80 -5.19 8.00
N ALA A 233 -11.20 -4.28 8.76
CA ALA A 233 -10.79 -2.99 8.27
C ALA A 233 -9.30 -3.01 7.92
N ILE A 234 -8.95 -2.73 6.67
CA ILE A 234 -7.56 -2.42 6.28
C ILE A 234 -7.30 -0.96 6.65
N ILE A 235 -6.41 -0.72 7.61
CA ILE A 235 -6.15 0.62 8.14
C ILE A 235 -4.83 1.21 7.64
N ASP A 236 -3.90 0.39 7.19
CA ASP A 236 -2.63 0.85 6.60
C ASP A 236 -2.00 -0.21 5.69
N VAL A 237 -1.23 0.23 4.69
CA VAL A 237 -0.40 -0.64 3.83
C VAL A 237 0.97 0.00 3.71
N ASN A 238 2.01 -0.79 3.99
CA ASN A 238 3.39 -0.34 4.09
C ASN A 238 4.27 -1.13 3.12
N MET A 239 5.07 -0.46 2.29
CA MET A 239 6.14 -1.15 1.56
C MET A 239 7.27 -1.50 2.53
N PHE A 240 7.89 -2.66 2.31
CA PHE A 240 9.07 -3.17 3.03
C PHE A 240 9.08 -2.78 4.53
N PRO A 241 8.14 -3.32 5.33
CA PRO A 241 8.10 -3.03 6.76
C PRO A 241 9.29 -3.69 7.49
N GLY A 242 9.35 -3.55 8.83
CA GLY A 242 10.42 -4.13 9.64
C GLY A 242 10.41 -5.66 9.78
N TYR A 243 9.32 -6.34 9.40
CA TYR A 243 9.15 -7.80 9.53
C TYR A 243 9.42 -8.37 10.94
N ASP A 244 9.30 -7.57 12.01
CA ASP A 244 9.58 -8.10 13.35
C ASP A 244 8.59 -9.22 13.70
N SER A 245 9.14 -10.32 14.24
CA SER A 245 8.43 -11.57 14.53
C SER A 245 8.02 -12.39 13.30
N TYR A 246 8.52 -12.06 12.10
CA TYR A 246 8.40 -12.94 10.94
C TYR A 246 9.40 -14.11 11.05
N PRO A 247 8.95 -15.37 11.11
CA PRO A 247 9.84 -16.52 11.23
C PRO A 247 10.60 -16.74 9.91
N ASN A 248 11.93 -16.90 9.99
CA ASN A 248 12.78 -17.21 8.84
C ASN A 248 12.63 -16.21 7.67
N PHE A 249 12.54 -14.91 7.99
CA PHE A 249 12.35 -13.85 7.00
C PHE A 249 13.39 -13.89 5.88
N PHE A 250 14.68 -14.07 6.23
CA PHE A 250 15.75 -14.07 5.24
C PHE A 250 15.66 -15.26 4.29
N GLU A 251 15.28 -16.44 4.79
CA GLU A 251 15.05 -17.63 3.97
C GLU A 251 13.91 -17.41 2.98
N GLN A 252 12.81 -16.78 3.42
CA GLN A 252 11.70 -16.44 2.54
C GLN A 252 12.08 -15.40 1.49
N LEU A 253 12.83 -14.36 1.89
CA LEU A 253 13.32 -13.35 0.96
C LEU A 253 14.26 -13.95 -0.09
N ILE A 254 15.17 -14.84 0.30
CA ILE A 254 16.06 -15.55 -0.63
C ILE A 254 15.25 -16.43 -1.58
N SER A 255 14.23 -17.13 -1.08
CA SER A 255 13.32 -17.93 -1.92
C SER A 255 12.62 -17.06 -2.97
N CYS A 256 12.08 -15.91 -2.56
CA CYS A 256 11.47 -14.92 -3.44
C CYS A 256 12.45 -14.44 -4.53
N ILE A 257 13.68 -14.05 -4.15
CA ILE A 257 14.70 -13.59 -5.09
C ILE A 257 15.08 -14.70 -6.10
N LYS A 258 15.26 -15.94 -5.63
CA LYS A 258 15.59 -17.08 -6.49
C LYS A 258 14.49 -17.33 -7.53
N LYS A 259 13.23 -17.29 -7.10
CA LYS A 259 12.07 -17.46 -7.99
C LYS A 259 12.06 -16.41 -9.10
N LEU A 260 12.15 -15.13 -8.74
CA LEU A 260 12.20 -14.03 -9.72
C LEU A 260 13.40 -14.14 -10.66
N SER A 261 14.55 -14.62 -10.17
CA SER A 261 15.73 -14.83 -11.01
C SER A 261 15.51 -15.91 -12.06
N ILE A 262 14.80 -16.98 -11.73
CA ILE A 262 14.43 -18.05 -12.68
C ILE A 262 13.45 -17.49 -13.72
N GLU A 263 12.37 -16.84 -13.27
CA GLU A 263 11.36 -16.25 -14.16
C GLU A 263 11.95 -15.24 -15.14
N ASN A 264 12.89 -14.40 -14.68
CA ASN A 264 13.56 -13.42 -15.55
C ASN A 264 14.45 -14.10 -16.61
N ARG A 265 15.13 -15.20 -16.25
CA ARG A 265 15.93 -15.97 -17.23
C ARG A 265 15.04 -16.58 -18.31
N ASP A 266 13.89 -17.13 -17.93
CA ASP A 266 12.95 -17.74 -18.86
C ASP A 266 12.37 -16.69 -19.82
N LEU A 267 11.99 -15.51 -19.32
CA LEU A 267 11.52 -14.39 -20.14
C LEU A 267 12.58 -13.91 -21.13
N GLN A 268 13.84 -13.78 -20.69
CA GLN A 268 14.95 -13.40 -21.57
C GLN A 268 15.25 -14.46 -22.64
N GLN A 269 15.12 -15.75 -22.33
CA GLN A 269 15.26 -16.82 -23.32
C GLN A 269 14.12 -16.79 -24.35
N HIS A 270 12.87 -16.63 -23.90
CA HIS A 270 11.71 -16.53 -24.79
C HIS A 270 11.77 -15.30 -25.71
N SER A 271 12.18 -14.14 -25.18
CA SER A 271 12.43 -12.93 -25.96
C SER A 271 13.45 -13.16 -27.08
N LYS A 272 14.61 -13.76 -26.75
CA LYS A 272 15.66 -14.05 -27.74
C LYS A 272 15.18 -15.00 -28.83
N ILE A 273 14.43 -16.05 -28.47
CA ILE A 273 13.87 -17.01 -29.44
C ILE A 273 12.86 -16.31 -30.37
N TYR A 274 12.02 -15.43 -29.83
CA TYR A 274 11.04 -14.68 -30.63
C TYR A 274 11.71 -13.70 -31.60
N THR A 275 12.71 -12.95 -31.14
CA THR A 275 13.50 -12.05 -31.99
C THR A 275 14.25 -12.81 -33.09
N LEU A 276 14.85 -13.96 -32.75
CA LEU A 276 15.56 -14.81 -33.73
C LEU A 276 14.60 -15.36 -34.80
N LYS A 277 13.40 -15.80 -34.41
CA LYS A 277 12.36 -16.27 -35.35
C LYS A 277 11.86 -15.16 -36.27
N LYS A 278 11.72 -13.93 -35.76
CA LYS A 278 11.31 -12.77 -36.57
C LYS A 278 12.39 -12.36 -37.59
N CYS A 279 13.67 -12.36 -37.19
CA CYS A 279 14.76 -12.14 -38.14
C CYS A 279 14.81 -13.21 -39.23
N LEU A 280 14.57 -14.48 -38.88
CA LEU A 280 14.55 -15.59 -39.85
C LEU A 280 13.33 -15.57 -40.78
N SER A 281 12.20 -14.97 -40.38
CA SER A 281 11.02 -14.82 -41.25
C SER A 281 11.13 -13.67 -42.24
N ASP A 282 11.83 -12.59 -41.86
CA ASP A 282 11.99 -11.41 -42.70
C ASP A 282 13.02 -11.62 -43.84
N ASP A 283 13.89 -12.64 -43.71
CA ASP A 283 14.88 -13.04 -44.74
C ASP A 283 14.30 -13.95 -45.85
N LEU A 284 13.03 -14.36 -45.77
CA LEU A 284 12.40 -15.27 -46.74
C LEU A 284 11.42 -14.59 -47.71
N ASP A 285 11.25 -13.26 -47.65
CA ASP A 285 10.30 -12.52 -48.50
C ASP A 285 10.96 -11.45 -49.41
N SER A 286 12.22 -11.64 -49.79
CA SER A 286 12.80 -10.90 -50.92
C SER A 286 12.55 -11.65 -52.23
N GLY A 287 11.28 -11.71 -52.63
CA GLY A 287 10.86 -12.17 -53.95
C GLY A 287 11.43 -11.26 -55.03
N PHE A 288 12.32 -11.80 -55.86
CA PHE A 288 12.80 -11.19 -57.10
C PHE A 288 11.60 -10.96 -58.04
N GLU A 289 11.21 -9.70 -58.26
CA GLU A 289 10.40 -9.31 -59.42
C GLU A 289 11.34 -8.93 -60.57
N SER A 290 11.53 -9.87 -61.50
CA SER A 290 12.26 -9.64 -62.75
C SER A 290 11.32 -9.06 -63.80
N ASP A 291 11.56 -7.80 -64.15
CA ASP A 291 11.02 -7.09 -65.30
C ASP A 291 11.48 -7.72 -66.63
N GLU A 292 10.56 -8.29 -67.43
CA GLU A 292 10.76 -8.42 -68.87
C GLU A 292 9.51 -8.07 -69.68
N LYS A 293 9.68 -7.02 -70.52
CA LYS A 293 8.76 -6.53 -71.55
C LYS A 293 8.73 -7.46 -72.77
N LYS A 294 7.55 -7.66 -73.38
CA LYS A 294 7.25 -7.21 -74.79
C LYS A 294 5.86 -7.65 -75.34
N LYS A 295 5.10 -6.62 -75.74
CA LYS A 295 4.42 -6.38 -77.04
C LYS A 295 3.31 -7.31 -77.61
N TYR A 296 2.14 -6.66 -77.78
CA TYR A 296 1.22 -6.61 -78.94
C TYR A 296 0.58 -7.90 -79.51
N SER A 297 -0.78 -7.96 -79.49
CA SER A 297 -1.63 -7.84 -80.71
C SER A 297 -3.14 -7.99 -80.40
N THR A 298 -3.89 -6.98 -80.87
CA THR A 298 -5.29 -6.95 -81.37
C THR A 298 -6.01 -8.27 -81.73
N LYS A 299 -7.29 -8.42 -81.31
CA LYS A 299 -8.51 -8.35 -82.18
C LYS A 299 -9.82 -8.77 -81.47
N ASN A 300 -10.83 -7.92 -81.62
CA ASN A 300 -12.29 -8.11 -81.80
C ASN A 300 -12.98 -9.40 -81.28
N LYS A 301 -13.98 -9.23 -80.40
CA LYS A 301 -15.40 -9.13 -80.78
C LYS A 301 -16.20 -8.52 -79.64
#